data_AF-A0A817UAH2-F1
#
_entry.id   AF-A0A817UAH2-F1
#
_cell.length_a   1.000
_cell.length_b   1.000
_cell.length_c   1.000
_cell.angle_alpha   90.00
_cell.angle_beta   90.00
_cell.angle_gamma   90.00
#
_symmetry.space_group_name_H-M   'P 1'
#
loop_
_entity.id
_entity.type
_entity.pdbx_description
1 polymer ?
#
loop_
_entity_poly.entity_id
_entity_poly.type
_entity_poly.pdbx_seq_one_letter_code
_entity_poly.pdbx_strand_id
1 'polypeptide(L)'
;MFPTRKRVIQTLYMLRGNYTPSALTKLKINVPSLTDCLCLLDGPLVCLSTLIINVLCIYHPDILEAIDPTKKLPNLKCFSFTSFGHTYEYDNLIVPLLCRMINLEELKLYLLVRRMDSTYIDGYQLYDRFLIYMAQLKKFTFYIKTEVSFQTVRFELPTNEDIQRSFIGRRYPRVTSYANTQSVPFDGVCHIYSLPYGF
;
A
#
# COMPACT_ATOMS: atom_id res chain seq x y z
N MET A 1 -0.01 -20.24 -14.37
CA MET A 1 0.68 -21.26 -13.56
C MET A 1 1.56 -20.53 -12.54
N PHE A 2 1.11 -20.42 -11.30
CA PHE A 2 1.75 -19.57 -10.27
C PHE A 2 3.00 -20.26 -9.68
N PRO A 3 4.08 -19.52 -9.37
CA PRO A 3 5.20 -20.09 -8.65
C PRO A 3 4.73 -20.56 -7.27
N THR A 4 4.89 -21.84 -6.99
CA THR A 4 4.62 -22.41 -5.67
C THR A 4 5.48 -21.74 -4.60
N ARG A 5 5.00 -21.72 -3.34
CA ARG A 5 5.71 -21.16 -2.17
C ARG A 5 7.20 -21.58 -2.09
N LYS A 6 7.51 -22.80 -2.54
CA LYS A 6 8.88 -23.34 -2.70
C LYS A 6 9.76 -22.56 -3.70
N ARG A 7 9.23 -22.10 -4.83
CA ARG A 7 9.98 -21.32 -5.84
C ARG A 7 10.31 -19.92 -5.36
N VAL A 8 9.37 -19.26 -4.67
CA VAL A 8 9.64 -17.97 -4.02
C VAL A 8 10.74 -18.17 -2.99
N ILE A 9 10.58 -19.11 -2.06
CA ILE A 9 11.60 -19.46 -1.06
C ILE A 9 12.96 -19.81 -1.71
N GLN A 10 13.00 -20.54 -2.84
CA GLN A 10 14.25 -20.82 -3.56
C GLN A 10 14.90 -19.57 -4.17
N THR A 11 14.14 -18.66 -4.78
CA THR A 11 14.68 -17.35 -5.21
C THR A 11 15.20 -16.55 -4.00
N LEU A 12 14.57 -16.69 -2.84
CA LEU A 12 14.99 -16.04 -1.59
C LEU A 12 16.27 -16.64 -0.99
N TYR A 13 16.45 -17.97 -1.05
CA TYR A 13 17.71 -18.62 -0.67
C TYR A 13 18.84 -18.30 -1.64
N MET A 14 18.55 -18.16 -2.94
CA MET A 14 19.52 -17.71 -3.94
C MET A 14 20.00 -16.28 -3.67
N LEU A 15 19.12 -15.38 -3.21
CA LEU A 15 19.48 -14.03 -2.78
C LEU A 15 20.26 -14.00 -1.46
N ARG A 16 19.99 -14.93 -0.52
CA ARG A 16 20.75 -15.05 0.74
C ARG A 16 22.12 -15.71 0.59
N GLY A 17 22.30 -16.60 -0.40
CA GLY A 17 23.50 -17.42 -0.53
C GLY A 17 24.58 -16.88 -1.47
N ASN A 18 24.22 -16.10 -2.50
CA ASN A 18 25.13 -15.80 -3.62
C ASN A 18 25.22 -14.31 -4.01
N TYR A 19 24.53 -13.40 -3.32
CA TYR A 19 24.62 -11.98 -3.62
C TYR A 19 25.48 -11.27 -2.58
N THR A 20 26.53 -10.59 -3.04
CA THR A 20 27.12 -9.50 -2.27
C THR A 20 26.02 -8.46 -2.04
N PRO A 21 25.64 -8.18 -0.78
CA PRO A 21 24.51 -7.28 -0.44
C PRO A 21 24.65 -5.85 -0.96
N SER A 22 25.82 -5.48 -1.49
CA SER A 22 26.18 -4.12 -1.90
C SER A 22 25.69 -3.69 -3.28
N ALA A 23 25.25 -4.60 -4.16
CA ALA A 23 24.89 -4.24 -5.54
C ALA A 23 23.38 -4.17 -5.84
N LEU A 24 22.54 -4.83 -5.02
CA LEU A 24 21.10 -4.93 -5.31
C LEU A 24 20.34 -3.70 -4.79
N THR A 25 20.10 -2.74 -5.68
CA THR A 25 19.39 -1.49 -5.34
C THR A 25 17.91 -1.50 -5.75
N LYS A 26 17.48 -2.46 -6.58
CA LYS A 26 16.10 -2.58 -7.07
C LYS A 26 15.62 -4.02 -7.02
N LEU A 27 14.43 -4.24 -6.48
CA LEU A 27 13.80 -5.56 -6.37
C LEU A 27 12.33 -5.50 -6.82
N LYS A 28 11.94 -6.45 -7.67
CA LYS A 28 10.53 -6.70 -8.03
C LYS A 28 10.17 -8.13 -7.68
N ILE A 29 9.14 -8.30 -6.86
CA ILE A 29 8.70 -9.62 -6.39
C ILE A 29 7.20 -9.81 -6.58
N ASN A 30 6.81 -11.04 -6.89
CA ASN A 30 5.42 -11.48 -6.83
C ASN A 30 5.34 -12.51 -5.71
N VAL A 31 4.53 -12.23 -4.69
CA VAL A 31 4.40 -13.10 -3.52
C VAL A 31 2.94 -13.52 -3.36
N PRO A 32 2.69 -14.75 -2.87
CA PRO A 32 1.32 -15.19 -2.63
C PRO A 32 0.68 -14.43 -1.46
N SER A 33 1.49 -14.05 -0.45
CA SER A 33 1.06 -13.35 0.76
C SER A 33 1.97 -12.19 1.13
N LEU A 34 1.44 -11.21 1.88
CA LEU A 34 2.22 -10.08 2.40
C LEU A 34 3.24 -10.50 3.48
N THR A 35 2.97 -11.56 4.25
CA THR A 35 3.90 -12.09 5.26
C THR A 35 5.25 -12.45 4.66
N ASP A 36 5.22 -13.12 3.50
CA ASP A 36 6.45 -13.52 2.81
C ASP A 36 7.29 -12.29 2.41
N CYS A 37 6.64 -11.14 2.17
CA CYS A 37 7.31 -9.88 1.91
C CYS A 37 7.91 -9.25 3.18
N LEU A 38 7.23 -9.28 4.32
CA LEU A 38 7.71 -8.68 5.56
C LEU A 38 9.03 -9.31 6.01
N CYS A 39 9.14 -10.64 5.91
CA CYS A 39 10.38 -11.38 6.19
C CYS A 39 11.56 -10.96 5.31
N LEU A 40 11.31 -10.40 4.13
CA LEU A 40 12.35 -9.88 3.24
C LEU A 40 12.82 -8.50 3.65
N LEU A 41 11.88 -7.64 4.02
CA LEU A 41 12.14 -6.28 4.46
C LEU A 41 12.92 -6.23 5.77
N ASP A 42 12.67 -7.19 6.66
CA ASP A 42 13.41 -7.35 7.91
C ASP A 42 14.78 -8.05 7.74
N GLY A 43 15.12 -8.46 6.51
CA GLY A 43 16.34 -9.17 6.15
C GLY A 43 17.44 -8.29 5.54
N PRO A 44 18.38 -8.87 4.75
CA PRO A 44 19.62 -8.21 4.30
C PRO A 44 19.44 -7.16 3.19
N LEU A 45 18.24 -6.61 2.99
CA LEU A 45 17.92 -5.67 1.90
C LEU A 45 18.20 -4.20 2.25
N VAL A 46 19.20 -3.95 3.10
CA VAL A 46 19.49 -2.61 3.63
C VAL A 46 19.85 -1.62 2.52
N CYS A 47 20.48 -2.07 1.42
CA CYS A 47 20.88 -1.21 0.29
C CYS A 47 19.77 -0.92 -0.72
N LEU A 48 18.55 -1.44 -0.50
CA LEU A 48 17.49 -1.35 -1.47
C LEU A 48 16.93 0.07 -1.56
N SER A 49 16.99 0.66 -2.76
CA SER A 49 16.42 1.99 -3.05
C SER A 49 15.03 1.91 -3.69
N THR A 50 14.71 0.81 -4.38
CA THR A 50 13.44 0.60 -5.08
C THR A 50 12.87 -0.78 -4.82
N LEU A 51 11.61 -0.85 -4.41
CA LEU A 51 10.89 -2.09 -4.16
C LEU A 51 9.53 -2.10 -4.86
N ILE A 52 9.26 -3.14 -5.62
CA ILE A 52 7.98 -3.37 -6.30
C ILE A 52 7.44 -4.71 -5.85
N ILE A 53 6.23 -4.72 -5.30
CA ILE A 53 5.60 -5.91 -4.74
C ILE A 53 4.22 -6.06 -5.35
N ASN A 54 3.99 -7.24 -5.90
CA ASN A 54 2.66 -7.65 -6.29
C ASN A 54 2.24 -8.84 -5.41
N VAL A 55 1.08 -8.71 -4.78
CA VAL A 55 0.52 -9.72 -3.88
C VAL A 55 -0.80 -10.22 -4.45
N LEU A 56 -0.94 -11.54 -4.48
CA LEU A 56 -2.19 -12.18 -4.96
C LEU A 56 -3.29 -12.11 -3.90
N CYS A 57 -2.96 -12.32 -2.62
CA CYS A 57 -3.92 -12.28 -1.53
C CYS A 57 -3.28 -11.70 -0.26
N ILE A 58 -4.03 -10.85 0.44
CA ILE A 58 -3.64 -10.32 1.75
C ILE A 58 -4.70 -10.81 2.74
N TYR A 59 -4.62 -12.09 3.07
CA TYR A 59 -5.46 -12.71 4.07
C TYR A 59 -4.61 -13.63 4.92
N HIS A 60 -4.44 -13.28 6.18
CA HIS A 60 -3.98 -14.22 7.19
C HIS A 60 -4.26 -13.62 8.59
N PRO A 61 -5.10 -14.28 9.41
CA PRO A 61 -5.41 -13.79 10.76
C PRO A 61 -4.18 -13.79 11.68
N ASP A 62 -3.16 -14.58 11.39
CA ASP A 62 -1.99 -14.76 12.27
C ASP A 62 -0.87 -13.71 12.10
N ILE A 63 -1.03 -12.65 11.29
CA ILE A 63 0.07 -11.67 11.03
C ILE A 63 -0.03 -10.42 11.92
N LEU A 64 -1.08 -10.29 12.76
CA LEU A 64 -1.32 -9.07 13.54
C LEU A 64 -0.15 -8.67 14.46
N GLU A 65 0.76 -9.59 14.79
CA GLU A 65 1.95 -9.33 15.62
C GLU A 65 3.25 -8.99 14.84
N ALA A 66 3.28 -9.06 13.51
CA ALA A 66 4.54 -9.21 12.78
C ALA A 66 5.21 -7.91 12.29
N ILE A 67 4.50 -6.78 12.22
CA ILE A 67 5.10 -5.52 11.73
C ILE A 67 5.53 -4.66 12.92
N ASP A 68 6.84 -4.64 13.16
CA ASP A 68 7.45 -3.66 14.05
C ASP A 68 7.59 -2.31 13.32
N PRO A 69 6.78 -1.28 13.65
CA PRO A 69 6.85 0.03 12.99
C PRO A 69 8.13 0.79 13.31
N THR A 70 8.92 0.34 14.31
CA THR A 70 10.21 0.94 14.66
C THR A 70 11.31 0.55 13.67
N LYS A 71 11.18 -0.59 12.97
CA LYS A 71 12.15 -1.04 11.95
C LYS A 71 12.04 -0.21 10.67
N LYS A 72 12.75 0.91 10.61
CA LYS A 72 12.73 1.79 9.43
C LYS A 72 13.47 1.17 8.24
N LEU A 73 13.04 1.54 7.03
CA LEU A 73 13.68 1.24 5.75
C LEU A 73 14.26 2.54 5.17
N PRO A 74 15.34 3.10 5.76
CA PRO A 74 15.76 4.47 5.50
C PRO A 74 16.28 4.71 4.08
N ASN A 75 16.78 3.67 3.42
CA ASN A 75 17.35 3.74 2.07
C ASN A 75 16.31 3.60 0.97
N LEU A 76 15.09 3.17 1.30
CA LEU A 76 14.04 2.97 0.32
C LEU A 76 13.49 4.33 -0.14
N LYS A 77 13.61 4.60 -1.44
CA LYS A 77 13.16 5.83 -2.11
C LYS A 77 11.91 5.61 -2.94
N CYS A 78 11.76 4.42 -3.52
CA CYS A 78 10.62 4.10 -4.38
C CYS A 78 9.94 2.82 -3.89
N PHE A 79 8.62 2.89 -3.68
CA PHE A 79 7.82 1.74 -3.31
C PHE A 79 6.57 1.63 -4.19
N SER A 80 6.31 0.43 -4.69
CA SER A 80 5.08 0.11 -5.39
C SER A 80 4.47 -1.16 -4.81
N PHE A 81 3.19 -1.09 -4.48
CA PHE A 81 2.44 -2.19 -3.93
C PHE A 81 1.13 -2.39 -4.68
N THR A 82 0.89 -3.63 -5.14
CA THR A 82 -0.34 -4.01 -5.82
C THR A 82 -0.95 -5.24 -5.16
N SER A 83 -2.17 -5.12 -4.65
CA SER A 83 -3.00 -6.24 -4.23
C SER A 83 -3.95 -6.60 -5.35
N PHE A 84 -3.94 -7.86 -5.80
CA PHE A 84 -4.91 -8.37 -6.78
C PHE A 84 -6.20 -8.89 -6.14
N GLY A 85 -6.19 -9.18 -4.83
CA GLY A 85 -7.36 -9.62 -4.06
C GLY A 85 -7.80 -8.60 -3.01
N HIS A 86 -8.96 -8.86 -2.40
CA HIS A 86 -9.43 -8.08 -1.26
C HIS A 86 -8.52 -8.29 -0.05
N THR A 87 -8.29 -7.21 0.69
CA THR A 87 -7.66 -7.25 2.01
C THR A 87 -8.57 -6.65 3.07
N TYR A 88 -8.55 -7.24 4.27
CA TYR A 88 -9.14 -6.64 5.47
C TYR A 88 -8.07 -5.97 6.33
N GLU A 89 -6.80 -6.09 5.96
CA GLU A 89 -5.64 -5.76 6.79
C GLU A 89 -5.02 -4.42 6.41
N TYR A 90 -5.84 -3.48 5.93
CA TYR A 90 -5.36 -2.14 5.60
C TYR A 90 -4.77 -1.45 6.84
N ASP A 91 -5.55 -1.41 7.93
CA ASP A 91 -5.14 -0.73 9.16
C ASP A 91 -4.04 -1.47 9.92
N ASN A 92 -4.03 -2.81 9.87
CA ASN A 92 -3.10 -3.62 10.66
C ASN A 92 -1.79 -3.97 9.93
N LEU A 93 -1.79 -4.06 8.60
CA LEU A 93 -0.60 -4.45 7.83
C LEU A 93 -0.12 -3.36 6.88
N ILE A 94 -1.01 -2.78 6.08
CA ILE A 94 -0.59 -1.83 5.04
C ILE A 94 -0.12 -0.51 5.67
N VAL A 95 -0.91 0.07 6.58
CA VAL A 95 -0.53 1.33 7.25
C VAL A 95 0.79 1.19 8.03
N PRO A 96 0.99 0.19 8.92
CA PRO A 96 2.25 0.02 9.63
C PRO A 96 3.45 -0.21 8.71
N LEU A 97 3.28 -0.96 7.62
CA LEU A 97 4.32 -1.16 6.61
C LEU A 97 4.76 0.17 5.99
N LEU A 98 3.80 1.01 5.59
CA LEU A 98 4.08 2.33 5.01
C LEU A 98 4.79 3.26 6.00
N CYS A 99 4.41 3.20 7.29
CA CYS A 99 5.06 3.97 8.35
C CYS A 99 6.53 3.60 8.60
N ARG A 100 7.01 2.46 8.08
CA ARG A 100 8.43 2.09 8.10
C ARG A 100 9.24 2.78 6.99
N MET A 101 8.58 3.30 5.96
CA MET A 101 9.18 3.83 4.73
C MET A 101 9.10 5.37 4.67
N ILE A 102 9.51 6.06 5.73
CA ILE A 102 9.36 7.52 5.88
C ILE A 102 10.17 8.36 4.87
N ASN A 103 11.20 7.78 4.27
CA ASN A 103 12.11 8.46 3.34
C ASN A 103 11.74 8.25 1.86
N LEU A 104 10.56 7.73 1.58
CA LEU A 104 10.08 7.54 0.21
C LEU A 104 9.99 8.88 -0.52
N GLU A 105 10.42 8.87 -1.77
CA GLU A 105 10.25 9.95 -2.74
C GLU A 105 9.13 9.63 -3.74
N GLU A 106 8.92 8.34 -4.02
CA GLU A 106 7.84 7.83 -4.88
C GLU A 106 7.07 6.66 -4.22
N LEU A 107 5.73 6.75 -4.21
CA LEU A 107 4.85 5.72 -3.67
C LEU A 107 3.69 5.40 -4.62
N LYS A 108 3.52 4.13 -5.00
CA LYS A 108 2.39 3.65 -5.79
C LYS A 108 1.62 2.57 -5.05
N LEU A 109 0.32 2.76 -4.84
CA LEU A 109 -0.55 1.80 -4.17
C LEU A 109 -1.73 1.44 -5.06
N TYR A 110 -1.94 0.14 -5.26
CA TYR A 110 -3.13 -0.40 -5.91
C TYR A 110 -3.75 -1.40 -4.94
N LEU A 111 -4.88 -1.04 -4.34
CA LEU A 111 -5.49 -1.77 -3.23
C LEU A 111 -6.97 -2.02 -3.51
N LEU A 112 -7.40 -3.25 -3.22
CA LEU A 112 -8.80 -3.59 -3.02
C LEU A 112 -8.96 -3.91 -1.53
N VAL A 113 -9.66 -3.06 -0.81
CA VAL A 113 -9.85 -3.19 0.64
C VAL A 113 -11.31 -3.50 0.91
N ARG A 114 -11.57 -4.49 1.75
CA ARG A 114 -12.89 -4.71 2.33
C ARG A 114 -12.84 -4.34 3.80
N ARG A 115 -13.73 -3.45 4.24
CA ARG A 115 -13.81 -3.02 5.63
C ARG A 115 -15.08 -3.56 6.26
N MET A 116 -14.91 -3.98 7.51
CA MET A 116 -16.05 -4.34 8.35
C MET A 116 -16.65 -3.10 8.99
N ASP A 117 -15.91 -2.01 9.17
CA ASP A 117 -16.52 -0.73 9.52
C ASP A 117 -17.16 -0.05 8.31
N SER A 118 -18.02 0.92 8.57
CA SER A 118 -18.70 1.71 7.54
C SER A 118 -17.87 2.90 7.04
N THR A 119 -16.53 2.83 7.11
CA THR A 119 -15.66 3.97 6.80
C THR A 119 -14.86 3.75 5.53
N TYR A 120 -15.01 4.63 4.55
CA TYR A 120 -14.22 4.56 3.31
C TYR A 120 -12.80 5.06 3.54
N ILE A 121 -11.86 4.59 2.72
CA ILE A 121 -10.49 5.12 2.70
C ILE A 121 -10.46 6.35 1.82
N ASP A 122 -10.48 7.52 2.45
CA ASP A 122 -10.45 8.82 1.80
C ASP A 122 -9.08 9.53 1.94
N GLY A 123 -8.98 10.74 1.39
CA GLY A 123 -7.74 11.53 1.46
C GLY A 123 -7.35 11.90 2.89
N TYR A 124 -8.33 12.11 3.78
CA TYR A 124 -8.08 12.43 5.19
C TYR A 124 -7.41 11.25 5.90
N GLN A 125 -7.97 10.05 5.75
CA GLN A 125 -7.40 8.85 6.33
C GLN A 125 -6.00 8.58 5.78
N LEU A 126 -5.79 8.70 4.46
CA LEU A 126 -4.45 8.52 3.88
C LEU A 126 -3.44 9.51 4.46
N TYR A 127 -3.83 10.77 4.58
CA TYR A 127 -2.93 11.80 5.08
C TYR A 127 -2.57 11.62 6.54
N ASP A 128 -3.59 11.45 7.40
CA ASP A 128 -3.40 11.38 8.84
C ASP A 128 -2.71 10.08 9.26
N ARG A 129 -2.93 8.98 8.52
CA ARG A 129 -2.34 7.68 8.84
C ARG A 129 -0.88 7.55 8.44
N PHE A 130 -0.48 8.04 7.26
CA PHE A 130 0.91 7.86 6.83
C PHE A 130 1.53 9.02 6.02
N LEU A 131 0.77 9.78 5.22
CA LEU A 131 1.42 10.81 4.37
C LEU A 131 2.02 11.94 5.19
N ILE A 132 1.43 12.31 6.33
CA ILE A 132 1.95 13.37 7.20
C ILE A 132 3.40 13.07 7.66
N TYR A 133 3.77 11.79 7.74
CA TYR A 133 5.10 11.34 8.15
C TYR A 133 6.08 11.17 6.97
N MET A 134 5.61 11.21 5.72
CA MET A 134 6.43 10.98 4.52
C MET A 134 7.02 12.28 3.98
N ALA A 135 7.92 12.87 4.76
CA ALA A 135 8.43 14.21 4.50
C ALA A 135 9.28 14.34 3.21
N GLN A 136 9.64 13.25 2.55
CA GLN A 136 10.40 13.25 1.29
C GLN A 136 9.53 12.91 0.07
N LEU A 137 8.26 12.56 0.28
CA LEU A 137 7.39 12.09 -0.80
C LEU A 137 7.06 13.25 -1.75
N LYS A 138 7.46 13.08 -3.00
CA LYS A 138 7.26 14.05 -4.10
C LYS A 138 6.29 13.51 -5.14
N LYS A 139 6.21 12.18 -5.26
CA LYS A 139 5.39 11.50 -6.26
C LYS A 139 4.54 10.41 -5.62
N PHE A 140 3.25 10.38 -5.91
CA PHE A 140 2.44 9.23 -5.57
C PHE A 140 1.27 8.98 -6.52
N THR A 141 0.83 7.73 -6.54
CA THR A 141 -0.40 7.30 -7.19
C THR A 141 -1.09 6.27 -6.30
N PHE A 142 -2.31 6.56 -5.88
CA PHE A 142 -3.12 5.63 -5.11
C PHE A 142 -4.36 5.27 -5.92
N TYR A 143 -4.57 3.99 -6.14
CA TYR A 143 -5.80 3.41 -6.66
C TYR A 143 -6.37 2.53 -5.55
N ILE A 144 -7.40 3.01 -4.86
CA ILE A 144 -7.95 2.33 -3.69
C ILE A 144 -9.42 2.10 -3.93
N LYS A 145 -9.82 0.83 -4.04
CA LYS A 145 -11.22 0.41 -4.03
C LYS A 145 -11.57 -0.04 -2.62
N THR A 146 -12.53 0.62 -1.97
CA THR A 146 -13.02 0.24 -0.64
C THR A 146 -14.44 -0.30 -0.73
N GLU A 147 -14.62 -1.56 -0.35
CA GLU A 147 -15.92 -2.21 -0.16
C GLU A 147 -16.25 -2.26 1.34
N VAL A 148 -17.47 -1.86 1.71
CA VAL A 148 -17.96 -1.92 3.10
C VAL A 148 -18.99 -3.04 3.21
N SER A 149 -18.88 -3.89 4.22
CA SER A 149 -19.71 -5.10 4.32
C SER A 149 -21.12 -4.87 4.86
N PHE A 150 -21.41 -3.72 5.47
CA PHE A 150 -22.72 -3.43 6.05
C PHE A 150 -23.70 -2.88 5.01
N GLN A 151 -24.58 -3.77 4.53
CA GLN A 151 -25.57 -3.53 3.48
C GLN A 151 -26.75 -2.62 3.86
N THR A 152 -26.87 -2.20 5.13
CA THR A 152 -28.12 -1.61 5.66
C THR A 152 -28.09 -0.11 5.86
N VAL A 153 -26.94 0.55 5.72
CA VAL A 153 -26.86 2.01 5.92
C VAL A 153 -26.49 2.67 4.59
N ARG A 154 -27.42 3.48 4.08
CA ARG A 154 -27.15 4.37 2.95
C ARG A 154 -26.21 5.48 3.44
N PHE A 155 -24.94 5.37 3.12
CA PHE A 155 -24.00 6.45 3.34
C PHE A 155 -23.92 7.31 2.08
N GLU A 156 -23.77 8.61 2.28
CA GLU A 156 -23.35 9.51 1.20
C GLU A 156 -21.91 9.13 0.83
N LEU A 157 -21.71 8.76 -0.43
CA LEU A 157 -20.37 8.51 -0.95
C LEU A 157 -19.67 9.87 -1.10
N PRO A 158 -18.42 10.01 -0.65
CA PRO A 158 -17.72 11.28 -0.75
C PRO A 158 -17.59 11.69 -2.23
N THR A 159 -17.87 12.96 -2.54
CA THR A 159 -17.73 13.46 -3.91
C THR A 159 -16.26 13.69 -4.25
N ASN A 160 -15.97 13.91 -5.54
CA ASN A 160 -14.64 14.32 -5.98
C ASN A 160 -14.15 15.56 -5.21
N GLU A 161 -15.03 16.54 -5.00
CA GLU A 161 -14.72 17.77 -4.27
C GLU A 161 -14.41 17.49 -2.81
N ASP A 162 -15.19 16.65 -2.12
CA ASP A 162 -14.93 16.28 -0.73
C ASP A 162 -13.56 15.61 -0.57
N ILE A 163 -13.19 14.78 -1.55
CA ILE A 163 -11.93 14.06 -1.58
C ILE A 163 -10.75 15.01 -1.87
N GLN A 164 -10.92 16.00 -2.76
CA GLN A 164 -9.87 17.01 -3.00
C GLN A 164 -9.67 17.90 -1.77
N ARG A 165 -10.75 18.27 -1.09
CA ARG A 165 -10.70 19.07 0.15
C ARG A 165 -9.83 18.44 1.21
N SER A 166 -9.73 17.11 1.25
CA SER A 166 -8.83 16.39 2.16
C SER A 166 -7.36 16.77 2.03
N PHE A 167 -6.94 17.38 0.93
CA PHE A 167 -5.56 17.82 0.71
C PHE A 167 -5.40 19.36 0.70
N ILE A 168 -6.50 20.12 0.69
CA ILE A 168 -6.47 21.58 0.73
C ILE A 168 -5.94 22.06 2.08
N GLY A 169 -5.04 23.05 2.08
CA GLY A 169 -4.39 23.56 3.29
C GLY A 169 -3.38 22.60 3.92
N ARG A 170 -3.13 21.44 3.28
CA ARG A 170 -2.11 20.47 3.70
C ARG A 170 -0.89 20.53 2.78
N ARG A 171 0.12 19.71 3.07
CA ARG A 171 1.38 19.63 2.30
C ARG A 171 1.19 19.35 0.80
N TYR A 172 0.08 18.75 0.39
CA TYR A 172 -0.16 18.29 -0.98
C TYR A 172 -1.34 19.01 -1.65
N PRO A 173 -1.35 20.35 -1.76
CA PRO A 173 -2.53 21.11 -2.19
C PRO A 173 -2.87 20.94 -3.69
N ARG A 174 -2.02 20.27 -4.46
CA ARG A 174 -2.18 20.04 -5.91
C ARG A 174 -2.52 18.58 -6.26
N VAL A 175 -2.95 17.79 -5.29
CA VAL A 175 -3.36 16.40 -5.54
C VAL A 175 -4.57 16.41 -6.44
N THR A 176 -4.48 15.65 -7.53
CA THR A 176 -5.66 15.38 -8.34
C THR A 176 -6.32 14.12 -7.80
N SER A 177 -7.64 14.15 -7.67
CA SER A 177 -8.43 12.98 -7.29
C SER A 177 -9.55 12.70 -8.28
N TYR A 178 -9.94 11.43 -8.32
CA TYR A 178 -11.10 10.94 -9.05
C TYR A 178 -11.77 9.85 -8.23
N ALA A 179 -13.08 9.92 -8.09
CA ALA A 179 -13.92 8.96 -7.42
C ALA A 179 -14.92 8.42 -8.43
N ASN A 180 -14.89 7.10 -8.63
CA ASN A 180 -15.96 6.44 -9.36
C ASN A 180 -17.04 6.02 -8.36
N THR A 181 -18.10 6.81 -8.30
CA THR A 181 -19.26 6.57 -7.46
C THR A 181 -20.42 5.90 -8.20
N GLN A 182 -20.18 5.29 -9.38
CA GLN A 182 -21.23 4.63 -10.18
C GLN A 182 -21.95 3.50 -9.42
N SER A 183 -22.96 3.91 -8.64
CA SER A 183 -24.35 3.46 -8.62
C SER A 183 -24.64 1.96 -8.67
N VAL A 184 -23.96 1.18 -7.84
CA VAL A 184 -24.56 -0.05 -7.27
C VAL A 184 -24.36 0.01 -5.75
N PRO A 185 -25.41 -0.15 -4.92
CA PRO A 185 -25.34 0.07 -3.47
C PRO A 185 -24.35 -0.81 -2.68
N PHE A 186 -23.54 -1.66 -3.34
CA PHE A 186 -22.72 -2.67 -2.69
C PHE A 186 -21.33 -2.87 -3.34
N ASP A 187 -21.01 -2.18 -4.44
CA ASP A 187 -19.78 -2.43 -5.21
C ASP A 187 -18.54 -1.70 -4.67
N GLY A 188 -18.69 -0.96 -3.57
CA GLY A 188 -17.63 -0.14 -2.98
C GLY A 188 -17.35 1.13 -3.78
N VAL A 189 -16.48 1.98 -3.25
CA VAL A 189 -16.05 3.20 -3.94
C VAL A 189 -14.59 3.08 -4.33
N CYS A 190 -14.30 3.44 -5.58
CA CYS A 190 -12.94 3.58 -6.05
C CYS A 190 -12.51 5.03 -5.94
N HIS A 191 -11.48 5.28 -5.14
CA HIS A 191 -10.80 6.56 -5.05
C HIS A 191 -9.41 6.45 -5.69
N ILE A 192 -9.12 7.36 -6.60
CA ILE A 192 -7.83 7.49 -7.25
C ILE A 192 -7.23 8.84 -6.88
N TYR A 193 -5.96 8.86 -6.47
CA TYR A 193 -5.21 10.05 -6.07
C TYR A 193 -3.86 10.08 -6.80
N SER A 194 -3.43 11.22 -7.32
CA SER A 194 -2.09 11.36 -7.87
C SER A 194 -1.45 12.72 -7.65
N LEU A 195 -0.11 12.69 -7.56
CA LEU A 195 0.75 13.85 -7.53
C LEU A 195 2.14 13.49 -8.10
N PRO A 196 2.69 14.20 -9.11
CA PRO A 196 1.93 15.02 -10.06
C PRO A 196 0.85 14.16 -10.75
N TYR A 197 -0.05 14.81 -11.49
CA TYR A 197 -1.06 14.11 -12.27
C TYR A 197 -0.43 13.01 -13.14
N GLY A 198 -0.97 11.80 -13.08
CA GLY A 198 -0.40 10.64 -13.78
C GLY A 198 -1.35 9.47 -13.97
N PHE A 199 -2.66 9.74 -14.05
CA PHE A 199 -3.66 8.72 -14.39
C PHE A 199 -3.63 8.41 -15.88
#